data_AF-A0A2T2YH39-F1
#
_entry.id   AF-A0A2T2YH39-F1
#
_cell.length_a   1.000
_cell.length_b   1.000
_cell.length_c   1.000
_cell.angle_alpha   90.00
_cell.angle_beta   90.00
_cell.angle_gamma   90.00
#
_symmetry.space_group_name_H-M   'P 1'
#
loop_
_entity.id
_entity.type
_entity.pdbx_description
1 polymer ?
#
loop_
_entity_poly.entity_id
_entity_poly.type
_entity_poly.pdbx_seq_one_letter_code
_entity_poly.pdbx_strand_id
1 'polypeptide(L)' 'MKLKQIYDVSNNQLIINLPESFSNKRRVLVIIDDDIDEVNEKLLLLKQATNDPLFLADIQEVKEDFNFIDSETI' A
#
# COMPACT_ATOMS: atom_id res chain seq x y z
N MET A 1 -10.86 -4.10 -22.45
CA MET A 1 -9.49 -3.92 -21.94
C MET A 1 -9.54 -2.90 -20.82
N LYS A 2 -9.04 -3.26 -19.63
CA LYS A 2 -8.82 -2.33 -18.51
C LYS A 2 -7.30 -2.10 -18.47
N LEU A 3 -6.86 -0.86 -18.63
CA LEU A 3 -5.45 -0.48 -18.54
C LEU A 3 -5.23 0.14 -17.16
N LYS A 4 -4.34 -0.43 -16.36
CA LYS A 4 -3.88 0.15 -15.09
C LYS A 4 -2.41 0.50 -15.28
N GLN A 5 -2.08 1.78 -15.14
CA GLN A 5 -0.75 2.30 -15.39
C GLN A 5 -0.47 3.44 -14.41
N ILE A 6 0.77 3.53 -13.95
CA ILE A 6 1.26 4.61 -13.11
C ILE A 6 1.75 5.72 -14.04
N TYR A 7 1.40 6.95 -13.72
CA TYR A 7 1.80 8.14 -14.47
C TYR A 7 2.36 9.18 -13.50
N ASP A 8 3.42 9.86 -13.91
CA ASP A 8 3.93 11.01 -13.18
C ASP A 8 3.01 12.21 -13.37
N VAL A 9 2.75 12.92 -12.28
CA VAL A 9 1.96 14.16 -12.29
C VAL A 9 2.93 15.35 -12.33
N SER A 10 2.73 16.28 -13.26
CA SER A 10 3.54 17.50 -13.39
C SER A 10 2.63 18.71 -13.49
N ASN A 11 2.92 19.77 -12.72
CA ASN A 11 2.09 20.98 -12.65
C ASN A 11 0.60 20.72 -12.37
N ASN A 12 0.31 19.73 -11.51
CA ASN A 12 -1.05 19.27 -11.21
C ASN A 12 -1.85 18.84 -12.47
N GLN A 13 -1.14 18.39 -13.50
CA GLN A 13 -1.68 17.90 -14.76
C GLN A 13 -1.21 16.47 -15.01
N LEU A 14 -2.14 15.65 -15.52
CA LEU A 14 -1.90 14.30 -15.97
C LEU A 14 -2.23 14.19 -17.46
N ILE A 15 -1.29 13.72 -18.28
CA ILE A 15 -1.49 13.48 -19.72
C ILE A 15 -1.48 11.96 -19.95
N ILE A 16 -2.62 11.41 -20.37
CA ILE A 16 -2.80 9.98 -20.64
C ILE A 16 -2.84 9.77 -22.16
N ASN A 17 -1.84 9.07 -22.69
CA ASN A 17 -1.84 8.63 -24.08
C ASN A 17 -2.62 7.32 -24.20
N LEU A 18 -3.81 7.38 -24.79
CA LEU A 18 -4.64 6.19 -25.01
C LEU A 18 -4.04 5.31 -26.12
N PRO A 19 -4.06 3.98 -25.98
CA PRO A 19 -3.56 3.09 -27.03
C PRO A 19 -4.41 3.18 -28.30
N GLU A 20 -3.83 2.90 -29.46
CA GLU A 20 -4.51 3.01 -30.77
C GLU A 20 -5.81 2.19 -30.86
N SER A 21 -5.89 1.11 -30.07
CA SER A 21 -7.10 0.27 -29.93
C SER A 21 -8.32 1.01 -29.35
N PHE A 22 -8.14 2.21 -28.79
CA PHE A 22 -9.21 3.08 -28.29
C PHE A 22 -9.75 4.07 -29.33
N SER A 23 -9.23 4.07 -30.56
CA SER A 23 -9.60 4.99 -31.66
C SER A 23 -11.11 5.17 -31.91
N ASN A 24 -11.93 4.14 -31.64
CA ASN A 24 -13.38 4.18 -31.84
C ASN A 24 -14.20 4.43 -30.55
N LYS A 25 -13.54 4.70 -29.41
CA LYS A 25 -14.22 4.95 -28.13
C LYS A 25 -14.24 6.44 -27.83
N ARG A 26 -15.40 6.92 -27.35
CA ARG A 26 -15.64 8.37 -27.15
C ARG A 26 -15.49 8.85 -25.71
N ARG A 27 -15.33 7.94 -24.75
CA ARG A 27 -15.26 8.26 -23.32
C ARG A 27 -14.31 7.31 -22.62
N VAL A 28 -13.65 7.84 -21.60
CA VAL A 28 -12.81 7.09 -20.66
C VAL A 28 -13.25 7.43 -19.24
N LEU A 29 -13.12 6.47 -18.34
CA LEU A 29 -13.28 6.66 -16.90
C LEU A 29 -11.89 6.75 -16.29
N VAL A 30 -11.63 7.82 -15.55
CA VAL A 30 -10.39 8.01 -14.78
C VAL A 30 -10.77 7.94 -13.31
N ILE A 31 -10.00 7.17 -12.54
CA ILE A 31 -10.10 7.10 -11.07
C ILE A 31 -8.81 7.71 -10.55
N ILE A 32 -8.93 8.78 -9.77
CA ILE A 32 -7.82 9.40 -9.05
C ILE A 32 -7.90 8.86 -7.63
N ASP A 33 -6.81 8.28 -7.17
CA ASP A 33 -6.66 7.67 -5.85
C ASP A 33 -5.38 8.26 -5.26
N ASP A 34 -5.56 9.18 -4.32
CA ASP A 34 -4.50 9.89 -3.60
C ASP A 34 -3.92 9.07 -2.44
N ASP A 35 -4.59 8.00 -2.03
CA ASP A 35 -4.14 7.10 -0.96
C ASP A 35 -3.01 6.16 -1.40
N ILE A 36 -2.70 6.10 -2.71
CA ILE A 36 -1.68 5.18 -3.26
C ILE A 36 -0.29 5.45 -2.66
N ASP A 37 0.02 6.72 -2.38
CA ASP A 37 1.28 7.10 -1.77
C ASP A 37 1.30 6.73 -0.29
N GLU A 38 0.20 6.93 0.43
CA GLU A 38 0.08 6.50 1.84
C GLU A 38 0.26 5.00 2.03
N VAL A 39 -0.28 4.19 1.12
CA VAL A 39 -0.13 2.72 1.19
C VAL A 39 1.33 2.33 0.97
N ASN A 40 2.01 2.97 0.02
CA ASN A 40 3.43 2.72 -0.24
C ASN A 40 4.32 3.18 0.93
N GLU A 41 4.00 4.32 1.54
CA GLU A 41 4.69 4.83 2.73
C GLU A 41 4.51 3.90 3.93
N LYS A 42 3.27 3.47 4.23
CA LYS A 42 3.00 2.49 5.29
C LYS A 42 3.75 1.17 5.05
N LEU A 43 3.78 0.70 3.81
CA LEU A 43 4.53 -0.51 3.44
C LEU A 43 6.04 -0.34 3.65
N LEU A 44 6.58 0.85 3.35
CA LEU A 44 7.99 1.16 3.60
C LEU A 44 8.31 1.16 5.10
N LEU A 45 7.46 1.80 5.91
CA LEU A 45 7.60 1.82 7.37
C LEU A 45 7.53 0.40 7.96
N LEU A 46 6.63 -0.45 7.48
CA LEU A 46 6.56 -1.86 7.90
C LEU A 46 7.85 -2.63 7.58
N LYS A 47 8.46 -2.41 6.41
CA LYS A 47 9.76 -3.01 6.05
C LYS A 47 10.90 -2.51 6.94
N GLN A 48 10.84 -1.27 7.41
CA GLN A 48 11.82 -0.75 8.35
C GLN A 48 11.63 -1.37 9.73
N ALA A 49 10.38 -1.45 10.20
CA ALA A 49 10.01 -2.04 11.48
C ALA A 49 10.50 -3.49 11.64
N THR A 50 10.55 -4.30 10.57
CA THR A 50 11.08 -5.68 10.65
C THR A 50 12.54 -5.79 11.08
N ASN A 51 13.31 -4.70 10.99
CA ASN A 51 14.70 -4.64 11.44
C ASN A 51 14.88 -3.78 12.70
N ASP A 52 13.81 -3.19 13.22
CA ASP A 52 13.84 -2.33 14.40
C ASP A 52 13.87 -3.19 15.68
N PRO A 53 14.91 -3.09 16.51
CA PRO A 53 15.01 -3.88 17.73
C PRO A 53 13.90 -3.62 18.75
N LEU A 54 13.37 -2.39 18.84
CA LEU A 54 12.28 -2.05 19.76
C LEU A 54 10.98 -2.70 19.27
N PHE A 55 10.69 -2.58 17.98
CA PHE A 55 9.52 -3.22 17.39
C PHE A 55 9.53 -4.75 17.54
N LEU A 56 10.71 -5.36 17.38
CA LEU A 56 10.87 -6.81 17.59
C LEU A 56 10.74 -7.21 19.07
N ALA A 57 11.20 -6.37 19.99
CA ALA A 57 11.02 -6.60 21.43
C ALA A 57 9.53 -6.56 21.80
N ASP A 58 8.78 -5.57 21.31
CA ASP A 58 7.34 -5.46 21.54
C ASP A 58 6.58 -6.70 21.00
N ILE A 59 6.95 -7.18 19.79
CA ILE A 59 6.37 -8.41 19.23
C ILE A 59 6.65 -9.62 20.14
N GLN A 60 7.87 -9.72 20.66
CA GLN A 60 8.27 -10.83 21.51
C GLN A 60 7.54 -10.79 22.86
N GLU A 61 7.38 -9.61 23.46
CA GLU A 61 6.58 -9.40 24.68
C GLU A 61 5.13 -9.85 24.47
N VAL A 62 4.45 -9.34 23.44
CA VAL A 62 3.07 -9.73 23.13
C VAL A 62 2.95 -11.24 22.91
N LYS A 63 3.91 -11.84 22.19
CA LYS A 63 3.93 -13.28 21.95
C LYS A 63 4.10 -14.08 23.25
N GLU A 64 4.95 -13.59 24.16
CA GLU A 64 5.13 -14.18 25.47
C GLU A 64 3.84 -14.10 26.28
N ASP A 65 3.21 -12.93 26.37
CA ASP A 65 1.91 -12.75 27.03
C ASP A 65 0.87 -13.76 26.51
N PHE A 66 0.74 -13.91 25.19
CA PHE A 66 -0.17 -14.90 24.61
C PHE A 66 0.18 -16.36 24.93
N ASN A 67 1.47 -16.70 25.04
CA ASN A 67 1.86 -18.06 25.45
C ASN A 67 1.54 -18.34 26.92
N PHE A 68 1.56 -17.31 27.77
CA PHE A 68 1.26 -17.46 29.19
C PHE A 68 -0.25 -17.48 29.49
N ILE A 69 -1.11 -17.01 28.58
CA ILE A 69 -2.59 -17.09 28.71
C ILE A 69 -3.07 -18.55 28.83
N ASP A 70 -2.50 -19.49 28.08
CA ASP A 70 -2.86 -20.92 28.19
C ASP A 70 -2.42 -21.53 29.53
N SER A 71 -1.38 -20.95 30.17
CA SER A 71 -0.86 -21.41 31.47
C SER A 71 -1.48 -20.72 32.69
N GLU A 72 -2.22 -19.62 32.50
CA GLU A 72 -2.94 -18.89 33.56
C GLU A 72 -4.35 -19.43 33.85
N THR A 73 -4.76 -20.54 33.22
CA THR A 73 -6.03 -21.20 33.56
C THR A 73 -5.86 -22.07 34.81
N ILE A 74 -5.94 -21.46 36.00
CA ILE A 74 -6.12 -22.13 37.30
C ILE A 74 -7.46 -21.70 37.91
#